data_AF-A0A842JCH9-F1
#
_entry.id   AF-A0A842JCH9-F1
#
_cell.length_a   1.000
_cell.length_b   1.000
_cell.length_c   1.000
_cell.angle_alpha   90.00
_cell.angle_beta   90.00
_cell.angle_gamma   90.00
#
_symmetry.space_group_name_H-M   'P 1'
#
loop_
_entity.id
_entity.type
_entity.pdbx_description
1 polymer ?
#
loop_
_entity_poly.entity_id
_entity_poly.type
_entity_poly.pdbx_seq_one_letter_code
_entity_poly.pdbx_strand_id
1 'polypeptide(L)' 'MERFRAAVDGARRAVETRPALAAALAFGAAAGLAALLAWFVLFSGLSGPVQFVYSNF' A
#
# COMPACT_ATOMS: atom_id res chain seq x y z
N MET A 1 19.59 5.89 -13.18
CA MET A 1 18.32 6.50 -13.67
C MET A 1 17.83 5.90 -14.99
N GLU A 2 18.68 5.61 -15.99
CA GLU A 2 18.24 5.01 -17.27
C GLU A 2 17.50 3.68 -17.14
N ARG A 3 17.99 2.77 -16.29
CA ARG A 3 17.33 1.46 -16.05
C ARG A 3 15.91 1.60 -15.50
N PHE A 4 15.67 2.64 -14.72
CA PHE A 4 14.35 2.93 -14.16
C PHE A 4 13.40 3.46 -15.26
N ARG A 5 13.87 4.37 -16.10
CA ARG A 5 13.10 4.87 -17.25
C ARG A 5 12.73 3.74 -18.22
N ALA A 6 13.68 2.86 -18.53
CA ALA A 6 13.42 1.69 -19.37
C ALA A 6 12.37 0.74 -18.77
N ALA A 7 12.36 0.57 -17.45
CA ALA A 7 11.35 -0.24 -16.75
C ALA A 7 9.96 0.43 -16.78
N VAL A 8 9.89 1.76 -16.61
CA VAL A 8 8.64 2.53 -16.71
C VAL A 8 8.07 2.48 -18.12
N ASP A 9 8.91 2.63 -19.15
CA ASP A 9 8.48 2.56 -20.55
C ASP A 9 8.01 1.16 -20.94
N GLY A 10 8.65 0.12 -20.41
CA GLY A 10 8.22 -1.28 -20.58
C GLY A 10 6.88 -1.56 -19.90
N ALA A 11 6.71 -1.08 -18.65
CA ALA A 11 5.46 -1.20 -17.92
C ALA A 11 4.31 -0.45 -18.63
N ARG A 12 4.59 0.74 -19.15
CA ARG A 12 3.62 1.53 -19.92
C ARG A 12 3.14 0.78 -21.16
N ARG A 13 4.05 0.21 -21.96
CA ARG A 13 3.69 -0.63 -23.12
C ARG A 13 2.89 -1.88 -22.71
N ALA A 14 3.25 -2.52 -21.60
CA ALA A 14 2.52 -3.68 -21.10
C ALA A 14 1.08 -3.33 -20.66
N VAL A 15 0.89 -2.15 -20.07
CA VAL A 15 -0.41 -1.59 -19.70
C VAL A 15 -1.25 -1.23 -20.92
N GLU A 16 -0.64 -0.57 -21.92
CA GLU A 16 -1.32 -0.20 -23.17
C GLU A 16 -1.79 -1.43 -23.97
N THR A 17 -1.02 -2.51 -23.94
CA THR A 17 -1.36 -3.77 -24.64
C THR A 17 -2.34 -4.64 -23.85
N ARG A 18 -2.40 -4.51 -22.52
CA ARG A 18 -3.23 -5.35 -21.64
C ARG A 18 -3.85 -4.52 -20.52
N PRO A 19 -4.98 -3.82 -20.76
CA PRO A 19 -5.60 -2.94 -19.76
C PRO A 19 -6.05 -3.68 -18.50
N ALA A 20 -6.41 -4.96 -18.62
CA ALA A 20 -6.73 -5.82 -17.46
C ALA A 20 -5.54 -5.99 -16.51
N LEU A 21 -4.31 -5.98 -17.03
CA LEU A 21 -3.09 -6.13 -16.24
C LEU A 21 -2.82 -4.87 -15.40
N ALA A 22 -3.15 -3.70 -15.94
CA ALA A 22 -3.11 -2.43 -15.22
C ALA A 22 -4.14 -2.41 -14.08
N ALA A 23 -5.37 -2.86 -14.34
CA ALA A 23 -6.41 -2.97 -13.33
C ALA A 23 -6.02 -3.94 -12.21
N ALA A 24 -5.44 -5.10 -12.56
CA ALA A 24 -4.96 -6.08 -11.58
C ALA A 24 -3.82 -5.53 -10.71
N LEU A 25 -2.86 -4.81 -11.30
CA LEU A 25 -1.78 -4.16 -10.55
C LEU A 25 -2.31 -3.06 -9.62
N ALA A 26 -3.23 -2.21 -10.09
CA ALA A 26 -3.85 -1.18 -9.28
C ALA A 26 -4.64 -1.78 -8.11
N PHE A 27 -5.43 -2.83 -8.37
CA PHE A 27 -6.16 -3.55 -7.33
C PHE A 27 -5.22 -4.20 -6.31
N GLY A 28 -4.16 -4.86 -6.78
CA GLY A 28 -3.14 -5.46 -5.91
C GLY A 28 -2.44 -4.43 -5.03
N ALA A 29 -2.08 -3.27 -5.58
CA ALA A 29 -1.50 -2.17 -4.82
C ALA A 29 -2.48 -1.62 -3.76
N ALA A 30 -3.75 -1.42 -4.12
CA ALA A 30 -4.78 -0.96 -3.20
C ALA A 30 -5.04 -1.97 -2.07
N ALA A 31 -5.14 -3.25 -2.40
CA ALA A 31 -5.33 -4.34 -1.43
C ALA A 31 -4.12 -4.45 -0.48
N GLY A 32 -2.89 -4.33 -1.01
CA GLY A 32 -1.68 -4.32 -0.20
C GLY A 32 -1.64 -3.14 0.77
N LEU A 33 -2.00 -1.93 0.32
CA LEU A 33 -2.10 -0.76 1.19
C LEU A 33 -3.17 -0.96 2.27
N ALA A 34 -4.35 -1.48 1.91
CA ALA A 34 -5.40 -1.76 2.88
C ALA A 34 -4.96 -2.78 3.95
N ALA A 35 -4.23 -3.83 3.56
CA ALA A 35 -3.67 -4.80 4.50
C ALA A 35 -2.65 -4.17 5.46
N LEU A 36 -1.76 -3.31 4.96
CA LEU A 36 -0.80 -2.58 5.78
C LEU A 36 -1.49 -1.63 6.77
N LEU A 37 -2.52 -0.93 6.33
CA LEU A 37 -3.32 -0.05 7.20
C LEU A 37 -4.06 -0.86 8.27
N ALA A 38 -4.69 -1.98 7.90
CA ALA A 38 -5.37 -2.85 8.85
C ALA A 38 -4.39 -3.40 9.90
N TRP A 39 -3.22 -3.87 9.47
CA TRP A 39 -2.13 -4.28 10.35
C TRP A 39 -1.73 -3.14 11.29
N PHE A 40 -1.44 -1.96 10.74
CA PHE A 40 -1.04 -0.80 11.54
C PHE A 40 -2.09 -0.44 12.59
N VAL A 41 -3.37 -0.36 12.22
CA VAL A 41 -4.45 -0.03 13.17
C VAL A 41 -4.52 -1.06 14.29
N LEU A 42 -4.47 -2.35 13.96
CA LEU A 42 -4.56 -3.44 14.94
C LEU A 42 -3.38 -3.47 15.91
N PHE A 43 -2.17 -3.17 15.44
CA PHE A 43 -0.93 -3.40 16.20
C PHE A 43 -0.23 -2.12 16.70
N SER A 44 -0.59 -0.94 16.21
CA SER A 44 0.07 0.32 16.61
C SER A 44 -0.24 0.76 18.05
N GLY A 45 -1.27 0.18 18.68
CA GLY A 45 -1.74 0.63 19.98
C GLY A 45 -2.51 1.96 19.96
N LEU A 46 -2.71 2.56 18.77
CA LEU A 46 -3.51 3.80 18.60
C LEU A 46 -5.00 3.59 18.89
N SER A 47 -5.49 2.37 18.77
CA SER A 47 -6.88 2.01 19.11
C SER A 47 -7.08 1.71 20.60
N GLY A 48 -6.00 1.66 21.39
CA GLY A 48 -6.07 1.46 22.83
C GLY A 48 -6.47 2.74 23.57
N PRO A 49 -6.93 2.64 24.84
CA PRO A 49 -7.18 3.81 25.66
C PRO A 49 -5.94 4.70 25.75
N VAL A 50 -6.14 6.02 25.68
CA VAL A 50 -5.05 7.00 25.84
C VAL A 50 -4.35 6.75 27.18
N GLN A 51 -3.11 6.26 27.10
CA GLN A 51 -2.30 5.82 28.25
C GLN A 51 -2.13 6.90 29.33
N PHE A 52 -2.34 8.18 29.01
CA PHE A 52 -2.28 9.30 29.95
C PHE A 52 -3.24 9.19 31.15
N VAL A 53 -4.37 8.46 31.02
CA VAL A 53 -5.33 8.32 32.11
C VAL A 53 -4.90 7.21 33.11
N TYR A 54 -4.16 6.21 32.64
CA TYR A 54 -3.81 5.02 33.42
C TYR A 54 -2.42 5.06 34.04
N SER A 55 -1.52 5.96 33.60
CA SER A 55 -0.19 6.14 34.18
C SER A 55 -0.17 6.85 35.56
N ASN A 56 -1.36 7.14 36.13
CA ASN A 56 -1.52 7.83 37.42
C ASN A 56 -2.11 6.93 38.54
N PHE A 57 -2.27 5.63 38.31
CA PHE A 57 -2.71 4.66 39.33
C PHE A 57 -1.63 3.61 39.59
#